data_AF-A0A849G2X7-F1
#
_entry.id   AF-A0A849G2X7-F1
#
_cell.length_a   1.000
_cell.length_b   1.000
_cell.length_c   1.000
_cell.angle_alpha   90.00
_cell.angle_beta   90.00
_cell.angle_gamma   90.00
#
_symmetry.space_group_name_H-M   'P 1'
#
loop_
_entity.id
_entity.type
_entity.pdbx_description
1 polymer ?
#
loop_
_entity_poly.entity_id
_entity_poly.type
_entity_poly.pdbx_seq_one_letter_code
_entity_poly.pdbx_strand_id
1 'polypeptide(L)' 'DTEPDMEKWVEFNRKYSEEWPVIITKKDPLPDADEMDGKEGKMDLFSEKAGDGG' A
#
# COMPACT_ATOMS: atom_id res chain seq x y z
N ASP A 1 13.70 -2.24 -15.83
CA ASP A 1 12.95 -2.84 -14.72
C ASP A 1 13.93 -3.32 -13.65
N THR A 2 14.66 -2.36 -13.08
CA THR A 2 15.74 -2.54 -12.09
C THR A 2 15.86 -1.22 -11.31
N GLU A 3 14.73 -0.73 -10.81
CA GLU A 3 14.73 0.39 -9.86
C GLU A 3 15.12 -0.19 -8.49
N PRO A 4 16.15 0.36 -7.80
CA PRO A 4 16.65 -0.16 -6.52
C PRO A 4 15.60 -0.31 -5.42
N ASP A 5 14.47 0.37 -5.55
CA ASP A 5 13.40 0.35 -4.57
C ASP A 5 12.36 -0.75 -4.79
N MET A 6 12.40 -1.47 -5.92
CA MET A 6 11.42 -2.55 -6.17
C MET A 6 11.53 -3.71 -5.19
N GLU A 7 12.73 -4.03 -4.72
CA GLU A 7 12.94 -5.12 -3.75
C GLU A 7 12.21 -4.85 -2.44
N LYS A 8 12.21 -3.59 -1.97
CA LYS A 8 11.48 -3.16 -0.77
C LYS A 8 9.97 -3.35 -0.93
N TRP A 9 9.43 -3.05 -2.11
CA TRP A 9 8.00 -3.24 -2.39
C TRP A 9 7.61 -4.72 -2.41
N VAL A 10 8.48 -5.60 -2.90
CA VAL A 10 8.25 -7.05 -2.89
C VAL A 10 8.19 -7.57 -1.45
N GLU A 11 9.15 -7.20 -0.60
CA GLU A 11 9.18 -7.61 0.81
C GLU A 11 7.97 -7.08 1.58
N PHE A 12 7.60 -5.82 1.35
CA PHE A 12 6.42 -5.20 1.95
C PHE A 12 5.13 -5.94 1.58
N ASN A 13 4.92 -6.21 0.30
CA ASN A 13 3.74 -6.95 -0.16
C ASN A 13 3.70 -8.36 0.44
N ARG A 14 4.85 -9.02 0.58
CA ARG A 14 4.92 -10.35 1.20
C ARG A 14 4.48 -10.32 2.66
N LYS A 15 4.95 -9.35 3.46
CA LYS A 15 4.55 -9.21 4.87
C LYS A 15 3.06 -8.89 4.99
N TYR A 16 2.61 -7.83 4.32
CA TYR A 16 1.27 -7.29 4.59
C TYR A 16 0.14 -8.02 3.86
N SER A 17 0.42 -8.80 2.81
CA SER A 17 -0.60 -9.67 2.21
C SER A 17 -1.04 -10.82 3.13
N GLU A 18 -0.19 -11.22 4.08
CA GLU A 18 -0.52 -12.20 5.12
C GLU A 18 -1.17 -11.56 6.35
N GLU A 19 -0.79 -10.32 6.70
CA GLU A 19 -1.25 -9.63 7.91
C GLU A 19 -2.55 -8.83 7.72
N TRP A 20 -2.80 -8.25 6.54
CA TRP A 20 -3.97 -7.41 6.29
C TRP A 20 -5.17 -8.19 5.74
N PRO A 21 -6.40 -7.74 6.01
CA PRO A 21 -7.59 -8.42 5.52
C PRO A 21 -7.73 -8.29 4.00
N VAL A 22 -8.28 -9.32 3.37
CA VAL A 22 -8.57 -9.33 1.93
C VAL A 22 -9.66 -8.30 1.60
N ILE A 23 -9.41 -7.49 0.58
CA ILE A 23 -10.39 -6.56 0.01
C ILE A 23 -11.03 -7.26 -1.20
N ILE A 24 -12.33 -7.54 -1.13
CA ILE A 24 -13.13 -8.19 -2.17
C ILE A 24 -14.21 -7.26 -2.76
N THR A 25 -14.45 -6.11 -2.14
CA THR A 25 -15.35 -5.08 -2.65
C THR A 25 -14.60 -3.79 -2.99
N LYS A 26 -15.08 -3.09 -4.02
CA LYS A 26 -14.55 -1.77 -4.36
C LYS A 26 -15.02 -0.75 -3.32
N LYS A 27 -14.06 -0.02 -2.76
CA LYS A 27 -14.29 1.12 -1.86
C LYS A 27 -13.98 2.42 -2.58
N ASP A 28 -14.52 3.51 -2.06
CA ASP A 28 -14.18 4.84 -2.56
C ASP A 28 -12.70 5.16 -2.22
N PRO A 29 -11.98 5.85 -3.12
CA PRO A 29 -10.64 6.34 -2.82
C PRO A 29 -10.64 7.23 -1.58
N LEU A 30 -9.48 7.33 -0.92
CA LEU A 30 -9.31 8.30 0.17
C LEU A 30 -9.47 9.73 -0.37
N PRO A 31 -9.98 10.69 0.44
CA PRO A 31 -10.17 12.07 0.01
C PRO A 31 -8.90 12.77 -0.51
N ASP A 32 -7.73 12.32 -0.08
CA ASP A 32 -6.40 12.82 -0.43
C ASP A 32 -5.68 11.96 -1.49
N ALA A 33 -6.38 11.03 -2.15
CA ALA A 33 -5.79 10.12 -3.12
C ALA A 33 -5.07 10.85 -4.26
N ASP A 34 -5.63 11.95 -4.76
CA ASP A 34 -5.03 12.75 -5.84
C ASP A 34 -3.70 13.40 -5.42
N GLU A 35 -3.55 13.79 -4.15
CA GLU A 35 -2.32 14.38 -3.62
C GLU A 35 -1.23 13.33 -3.39
N MET A 36 -1.63 12.07 -3.21
CA MET A 36 -0.72 10.94 -3.02
C MET A 36 -0.28 10.32 -4.36
N ASP A 37 -0.93 10.65 -5.48
CA ASP A 37 -0.49 10.18 -6.79
C ASP A 37 0.87 10.80 -7.17
N GLY A 38 1.81 9.98 -7.64
CA GLY A 38 3.17 10.40 -7.99
C GLY A 38 4.08 10.87 -6.83
N LYS A 39 3.58 10.98 -5.59
CA LYS A 39 4.38 11.44 -4.44
C LYS A 39 5.55 10.49 -4.11
N GLU A 40 6.74 11.05 -3.94
CA GLU A 40 7.93 10.30 -3.50
C GLU A 40 7.85 9.95 -2.01
N GLY A 41 8.52 8.86 -1.60
CA GLY A 41 8.61 8.47 -0.18
C GLY A 41 7.32 7.88 0.42
N LYS A 42 6.35 7.47 -0.40
CA LYS A 42 5.10 6.85 0.07
C LYS A 42 5.29 5.61 0.93
N MET A 43 6.40 4.90 0.74
CA MET A 43 6.71 3.68 1.49
C MET A 43 6.68 3.92 3.01
N ASP A 44 7.16 5.07 3.46
CA ASP A 44 7.24 5.42 4.89
C ASP A 44 5.88 5.89 5.45
N LEU A 45 4.87 6.08 4.60
CA LEU A 45 3.54 6.54 4.98
C LEU A 45 2.55 5.39 5.26
N PHE A 46 2.87 4.16 4.87
CA PHE A 46 2.00 3.02 5.12
C PHE A 46 1.99 2.65 6.62
N SER A 47 0.79 2.43 7.15
CA SER A 47 0.58 2.00 8.53
C SER A 47 0.68 0.48 8.65
N GLU A 48 1.37 -0.04 9.66
CA GLU A 48 1.36 -1.49 9.94
C GLU A 48 -0.04 -2.02 10.31
N LYS A 49 -0.90 -1.15 10.87
CA LYS A 49 -2.29 -1.52 11.18
C LYS A 49 -3.09 -1.72 9.91
N ALA A 50 -3.76 -2.85 9.82
CA ALA A 50 -4.73 -3.15 8.79
C ALA A 50 -5.82 -2.08 8.68
N GLY A 51 -6.20 -1.75 7.45
CA GLY A 51 -7.42 -1.01 7.17
C GLY A 51 -8.67 -1.88 7.24
N ASP A 52 -9.82 -1.29 6.95
CA ASP A 52 -11.06 -2.05 6.86
C ASP A 52 -10.98 -3.00 5.66
N GLY A 53 -11.12 -4.31 5.89
CA GLY A 53 -11.26 -5.31 4.83
C GLY A 53 -12.65 -5.34 4.20
N GLY A 54 -12.89 -6.33 3.34
CA GLY A 54 -14.22 -6.67 2.81
C GLY A 54 -14.46 -6.40 1.34
#